data_AF-A0A7T1HHE5-F1
#
_entry.id   AF-A0A7T1HHE5-F1
#
_cell.length_a   1.000
_cell.length_b   1.000
_cell.length_c   1.000
_cell.angle_alpha   90.00
_cell.angle_beta   90.00
_cell.angle_gamma   90.00
#
_symmetry.space_group_name_H-M   'P 1'
#
loop_
_entity.id
_entity.type
_entity.pdbx_description
1 polymer ?
#
loop_
_entity_poly.entity_id
_entity_poly.type
_entity_poly.pdbx_seq_one_letter_code
_entity_poly.pdbx_strand_id
1 'polypeptide(L)'
;MKRLLLTLAALGATALLVPLDSTAARADTTITGRGGRTITRSAVRQPGSTNARWTDRQGRTYTQTSTYGGGKGNTTITGPGGRTVTRSAERTPGSTEATWTDRQGRTYTQTSTYGDGEGNTTITGPGGRTVTRSAERSPDSTEVEWTDRQGRTTTRETTYGKGNRSTVVTGPGGRSTMRVVERQPGSTQIEWTGQGGRTHSRNSTWGGF
;
A
#
# COMPACT_ATOMS: atom_id res chain seq x y z
N MET A 1 -29.01 -45.30 47.16
CA MET A 1 -30.17 -44.83 46.36
C MET A 1 -29.74 -44.66 44.91
N LYS A 2 -30.27 -45.56 44.06
CA LYS A 2 -30.64 -45.46 42.64
C LYS A 2 -30.02 -44.36 41.75
N ARG A 3 -29.28 -44.84 40.73
CA ARG A 3 -29.07 -44.17 39.43
C ARG A 3 -30.42 -43.79 38.80
N LEU A 4 -30.52 -42.60 38.20
CA LEU A 4 -31.47 -42.36 37.12
C LEU A 4 -30.72 -41.81 35.92
N LEU A 5 -30.55 -42.67 34.91
CA LEU A 5 -30.35 -42.27 33.53
C LEU A 5 -31.49 -41.35 33.12
N LEU A 6 -31.18 -40.22 32.48
CA LEU A 6 -32.13 -39.59 31.55
C LEU A 6 -31.59 -39.80 30.14
N THR A 7 -32.15 -40.81 29.49
CA THR A 7 -32.06 -41.03 28.05
C THR A 7 -32.94 -39.97 27.37
N LEU A 8 -32.37 -39.10 26.54
CA LEU A 8 -33.15 -38.27 25.62
C LEU A 8 -32.95 -38.82 24.21
N ALA A 9 -33.95 -39.54 23.71
CA ALA A 9 -34.03 -39.97 22.32
C ALA A 9 -34.87 -38.98 21.51
N ALA A 10 -34.26 -38.51 20.43
CA ALA A 10 -34.81 -38.14 19.11
C ALA A 10 -36.01 -37.17 19.04
N LEU A 11 -35.83 -36.06 18.31
CA LEU A 11 -36.34 -35.88 16.94
C LEU A 11 -35.96 -34.49 16.42
N GLY A 12 -35.56 -34.46 15.15
CA GLY A 12 -34.88 -33.33 14.53
C GLY A 12 -35.69 -32.06 14.38
N ALA A 13 -34.97 -30.95 14.34
CA ALA A 13 -35.28 -29.81 13.51
C ALA A 13 -33.95 -29.32 12.95
N THR A 14 -33.82 -29.52 11.64
CA THR A 14 -32.87 -28.93 10.70
C THR A 14 -32.09 -27.77 11.30
N ALA A 15 -30.77 -27.91 11.43
CA ALA A 15 -29.93 -26.74 11.47
C ALA A 15 -30.26 -25.94 10.21
N LEU A 16 -30.94 -24.79 10.36
CA LEU A 16 -30.93 -23.78 9.32
C LEU A 16 -29.45 -23.47 9.10
N LEU A 17 -28.87 -24.07 8.04
CA LEU A 17 -27.78 -23.42 7.35
C LEU A 17 -28.34 -22.06 6.96
N VAL A 18 -27.97 -21.04 7.71
CA VAL A 18 -28.02 -19.68 7.19
C VAL A 18 -27.02 -19.71 6.03
N PRO A 19 -27.45 -19.59 4.75
CA PRO A 19 -26.49 -19.38 3.69
C PRO A 19 -25.72 -18.11 4.05
N LEU A 20 -24.40 -18.21 4.15
CA LEU A 20 -23.52 -17.05 4.13
C LEU A 20 -23.86 -16.29 2.85
N ASP A 21 -24.66 -15.24 2.96
CA ASP A 21 -25.16 -14.49 1.81
C ASP A 21 -23.96 -13.97 1.01
N SER A 22 -23.66 -14.69 -0.06
CA SER A 22 -22.68 -14.37 -1.08
C SER A 22 -23.28 -13.41 -2.11
N THR A 23 -24.25 -12.59 -1.71
CA THR A 23 -25.15 -11.89 -2.62
C THR A 23 -24.51 -10.61 -3.15
N ALA A 24 -24.83 -10.30 -4.41
CA ALA A 24 -24.30 -9.13 -5.08
C ALA A 24 -24.82 -7.86 -4.39
N ALA A 25 -23.92 -7.01 -3.88
CA ALA A 25 -24.28 -5.72 -3.31
C ALA A 25 -24.23 -4.64 -4.39
N ARG A 26 -25.29 -3.83 -4.52
CA ARG A 26 -25.35 -2.70 -5.45
C ARG A 26 -25.33 -1.37 -4.71
N ALA A 27 -24.58 -0.41 -5.23
CA ALA A 27 -24.55 0.96 -4.74
C ALA A 27 -24.58 1.94 -5.92
N ASP A 28 -25.59 2.81 -5.92
CA ASP A 28 -25.75 3.87 -6.90
C ASP A 28 -25.55 5.23 -6.20
N THR A 29 -24.87 6.17 -6.87
CA THR A 29 -24.58 7.51 -6.35
C THR A 29 -24.78 8.52 -7.47
N THR A 30 -25.50 9.60 -7.18
CA THR A 30 -25.68 10.72 -8.10
C THR A 30 -25.29 12.01 -7.39
N ILE A 31 -24.46 12.82 -8.05
CA ILE A 31 -24.03 14.13 -7.56
C ILE A 31 -24.49 15.17 -8.59
N THR A 32 -25.36 16.09 -8.16
CA THR A 32 -25.84 17.20 -8.99
C THR A 32 -25.11 18.49 -8.61
N GLY A 33 -24.43 19.10 -9.57
CA GLY A 33 -23.76 20.38 -9.39
C GLY A 33 -24.66 21.58 -9.69
N ARG A 34 -24.15 22.79 -9.42
CA ARG A 34 -24.77 24.05 -9.85
C ARG A 34 -24.98 24.04 -11.37
N GLY A 35 -26.19 24.40 -11.82
CA GLY A 35 -26.57 24.34 -13.24
C GLY A 35 -27.12 22.99 -13.73
N GLY A 36 -27.53 22.10 -12.82
CA GLY A 36 -28.30 20.89 -13.13
C GLY A 36 -27.51 19.72 -13.74
N ARG A 37 -26.19 19.88 -13.95
CA ARG A 37 -25.34 18.80 -14.49
C ARG A 37 -25.04 17.76 -13.43
N THR A 38 -25.22 16.49 -13.77
CA THR A 38 -25.05 15.35 -12.87
C THR A 38 -23.80 14.54 -13.17
N ILE A 39 -23.28 13.89 -12.15
CA ILE A 39 -22.33 12.77 -12.25
C ILE A 39 -23.04 11.58 -11.64
N THR A 40 -23.06 10.44 -12.32
CA THR A 40 -23.64 9.21 -11.80
C THR A 40 -22.57 8.14 -11.64
N ARG A 41 -22.72 7.29 -10.63
CA ARG A 41 -21.93 6.09 -10.44
C ARG A 41 -22.87 4.95 -10.06
N SER A 42 -22.70 3.80 -10.70
CA SER A 42 -23.31 2.54 -10.29
C SER A 42 -22.21 1.53 -10.04
N ALA A 43 -22.30 0.78 -8.95
CA ALA A 43 -21.36 -0.29 -8.65
C ALA A 43 -22.08 -1.54 -8.17
N VAL A 44 -21.61 -2.69 -8.64
CA VAL A 44 -22.07 -4.01 -8.24
C VAL A 44 -20.85 -4.78 -7.75
N ARG A 45 -20.91 -5.23 -6.50
CA ARG A 45 -19.89 -6.06 -5.88
C ARG A 45 -20.42 -7.48 -5.72
N GLN A 46 -19.62 -8.46 -6.11
CA GLN A 46 -19.88 -9.88 -5.96
C GLN A 46 -18.67 -10.53 -5.27
N PRO A 47 -18.78 -11.75 -4.74
CA PRO A 47 -17.61 -12.51 -4.31
C PRO A 47 -16.55 -12.56 -5.43
N GLY A 48 -15.33 -12.11 -5.13
CA GLY A 48 -14.23 -12.10 -6.09
C GLY A 48 -14.34 -11.10 -7.24
N SER A 49 -15.34 -10.20 -7.29
CA SER A 49 -15.46 -9.22 -8.37
C SER A 49 -16.15 -7.92 -7.97
N THR A 50 -15.81 -6.81 -8.63
CA THR A 50 -16.51 -5.54 -8.52
C THR A 50 -16.56 -4.88 -9.87
N ASN A 51 -17.77 -4.54 -10.32
CA ASN A 51 -18.00 -3.76 -11.51
C ASN A 51 -18.50 -2.38 -11.10
N ALA A 52 -17.96 -1.32 -11.70
CA ALA A 52 -18.46 0.03 -11.54
C ALA A 52 -18.58 0.71 -12.89
N ARG A 53 -19.56 1.60 -13.01
CA ARG A 53 -19.75 2.48 -14.15
C ARG A 53 -19.95 3.88 -13.62
N TRP A 54 -19.35 4.88 -14.24
CA TRP A 54 -19.65 6.27 -13.95
C TRP A 54 -19.80 7.08 -15.23
N THR A 55 -20.67 8.09 -15.16
CA THR A 55 -20.91 9.05 -16.24
C THR A 55 -20.55 10.42 -15.72
N ASP A 56 -19.66 11.13 -16.42
CA ASP A 56 -19.27 12.48 -16.03
C ASP A 56 -20.30 13.53 -16.46
N ARG A 57 -20.01 14.80 -16.15
CA ARG A 57 -20.89 15.94 -16.46
C ARG A 57 -21.05 16.21 -17.96
N GLN A 58 -20.21 15.62 -18.79
CA GLN A 58 -20.23 15.72 -20.25
C GLN A 58 -20.95 14.52 -20.89
N GLY A 59 -21.56 13.64 -20.09
CA GLY A 59 -22.23 12.42 -20.58
C GLY A 59 -21.26 11.30 -20.96
N ARG A 60 -19.96 11.44 -20.68
CA ARG A 60 -18.97 10.44 -21.02
C ARG A 60 -18.98 9.32 -19.98
N THR A 61 -19.10 8.10 -20.47
CA THR A 61 -19.13 6.89 -19.64
C THR A 61 -17.75 6.28 -19.49
N TYR A 62 -17.51 5.75 -18.30
CA TYR A 62 -16.37 4.92 -17.96
C TYR A 62 -16.86 3.66 -17.26
N THR A 63 -16.17 2.55 -17.46
CA THR A 63 -16.39 1.31 -16.72
C THR A 63 -15.13 0.86 -16.03
N GLN A 64 -15.28 0.20 -14.89
CA GLN A 64 -14.23 -0.49 -14.16
C GLN A 64 -14.72 -1.89 -13.87
N THR A 65 -13.90 -2.88 -14.20
CA THR A 65 -14.09 -4.26 -13.75
C THR A 65 -12.87 -4.66 -12.96
N SER A 66 -13.08 -5.10 -11.73
CA SER A 66 -12.05 -5.63 -10.87
C SER A 66 -12.37 -7.07 -10.50
N THR A 67 -11.42 -7.99 -10.62
CA THR A 67 -11.54 -9.38 -10.17
C THR A 67 -10.45 -9.69 -9.16
N TYR A 68 -10.75 -10.55 -8.18
CA TYR A 68 -9.86 -10.91 -7.09
C TYR A 68 -10.06 -12.38 -6.71
N GLY A 69 -8.98 -13.11 -6.46
CA GLY A 69 -9.04 -14.49 -6.00
C GLY A 69 -7.66 -15.14 -5.96
N GLY A 70 -7.43 -16.01 -4.98
CA GLY A 70 -6.19 -16.79 -4.88
C GLY A 70 -4.91 -15.95 -4.88
N GLY A 71 -4.90 -14.80 -4.19
CA GLY A 71 -3.76 -13.88 -4.17
C GLY A 71 -3.63 -12.98 -5.41
N LYS A 72 -4.44 -13.20 -6.45
CA LYS A 72 -4.46 -12.43 -7.69
C LYS A 72 -5.52 -11.35 -7.68
N GLY A 73 -5.28 -10.25 -8.39
CA GLY A 73 -6.22 -9.17 -8.56
C GLY A 73 -6.00 -8.43 -9.87
N ASN A 74 -7.03 -8.37 -10.71
CA ASN A 74 -6.99 -7.64 -11.98
C ASN A 74 -8.00 -6.50 -11.94
N THR A 75 -7.68 -5.38 -12.57
CA THR A 75 -8.59 -4.25 -12.73
C THR A 75 -8.42 -3.65 -14.11
N THR A 76 -9.51 -3.49 -14.83
CA THR A 76 -9.57 -2.85 -16.14
C THR A 76 -10.48 -1.64 -16.04
N ILE A 77 -9.99 -0.48 -16.46
CA ILE A 77 -10.79 0.73 -16.61
C ILE A 77 -10.91 1.04 -18.09
N THR A 78 -12.14 1.10 -18.61
CA THR A 78 -12.43 1.47 -20.00
C THR A 78 -13.03 2.86 -20.03
N GLY A 79 -12.42 3.76 -20.79
CA GLY A 79 -12.94 5.10 -21.00
C GLY A 79 -13.76 5.23 -22.29
N PRO A 80 -14.23 6.47 -22.58
CA PRO A 80 -14.84 6.82 -23.86
C PRO A 80 -13.93 6.46 -25.03
N GLY A 81 -14.52 5.95 -26.11
CA GLY A 81 -13.77 5.47 -27.27
C GLY A 81 -13.06 4.13 -27.05
N GLY A 82 -13.42 3.37 -26.01
CA GLY A 82 -12.98 1.99 -25.81
C GLY A 82 -11.54 1.82 -25.31
N ARG A 83 -10.82 2.91 -25.03
CA ARG A 83 -9.44 2.85 -24.55
C ARG A 83 -9.38 2.38 -23.11
N THR A 84 -8.50 1.42 -22.85
CA THR A 84 -8.39 0.76 -21.54
C THR A 84 -7.11 1.13 -20.81
N VAL A 85 -7.15 1.03 -19.48
CA VAL A 85 -5.98 0.94 -18.61
C VAL A 85 -6.18 -0.29 -17.75
N THR A 86 -5.15 -1.12 -17.62
CA THR A 86 -5.22 -2.32 -16.80
C THR A 86 -4.21 -2.27 -15.67
N ARG A 87 -4.55 -2.95 -14.58
CA ARG A 87 -3.63 -3.32 -13.50
C ARG A 87 -3.86 -4.78 -13.18
N SER A 88 -2.82 -5.59 -13.27
CA SER A 88 -2.80 -6.95 -12.76
C SER A 88 -1.86 -7.00 -11.56
N ALA A 89 -2.17 -7.82 -10.56
CA ALA A 89 -1.29 -8.03 -9.44
C ALA A 89 -1.44 -9.44 -8.89
N GLU A 90 -0.34 -9.97 -8.39
CA GLU A 90 -0.24 -11.28 -7.78
C GLU A 90 0.54 -11.17 -6.48
N ARG A 91 0.06 -11.86 -5.45
CA ARG A 91 0.72 -11.96 -4.16
C ARG A 91 1.00 -13.43 -3.87
N THR A 92 2.24 -13.70 -3.52
CA THR A 92 2.69 -14.98 -2.99
C THR A 92 3.36 -14.73 -1.64
N PRO A 93 3.56 -15.74 -0.80
CA PRO A 93 4.34 -15.57 0.42
C PRO A 93 5.71 -14.95 0.11
N GLY A 94 6.05 -13.86 0.79
CA GLY A 94 7.32 -13.14 0.61
C GLY A 94 7.44 -12.31 -0.67
N SER A 95 6.42 -12.23 -1.53
CA SER A 95 6.52 -11.44 -2.77
C SER A 95 5.19 -10.85 -3.25
N THR A 96 5.28 -9.76 -4.01
CA THR A 96 4.16 -9.17 -4.73
C THR A 96 4.64 -8.66 -6.08
N GLU A 97 3.89 -8.98 -7.13
CA GLU A 97 4.09 -8.41 -8.44
C GLU A 97 2.84 -7.63 -8.86
N ALA A 98 3.05 -6.51 -9.54
CA ALA A 98 1.98 -5.74 -10.15
C ALA A 98 2.41 -5.18 -11.49
N THR A 99 1.51 -5.25 -12.46
CA THR A 99 1.74 -4.78 -13.83
C THR A 99 0.64 -3.80 -14.20
N TRP A 100 1.01 -2.63 -14.73
CA TRP A 100 0.07 -1.64 -15.26
C TRP A 100 0.30 -1.48 -16.75
N THR A 101 -0.78 -1.50 -17.53
CA THR A 101 -0.74 -1.16 -18.95
C THR A 101 -1.59 0.07 -19.20
N ASP A 102 -1.00 1.10 -19.78
CA ASP A 102 -1.72 2.34 -20.08
C ASP A 102 -2.51 2.28 -21.40
N ARG A 103 -3.16 3.39 -21.76
CA ARG A 103 -4.00 3.48 -22.96
C ARG A 103 -3.23 3.39 -24.27
N GLN A 104 -1.91 3.49 -24.22
CA GLN A 104 -1.00 3.37 -25.36
C GLN A 104 -0.36 1.97 -25.41
N GLY A 105 -0.76 1.04 -24.53
CA GLY A 105 -0.18 -0.29 -24.45
C GLY A 105 1.19 -0.33 -23.77
N ARG A 106 1.62 0.76 -23.12
CA ARG A 106 2.91 0.80 -22.42
C ARG A 106 2.76 0.17 -21.06
N THR A 107 3.70 -0.70 -20.73
CA THR A 107 3.65 -1.51 -19.50
C THR A 107 4.68 -1.08 -18.48
N TYR A 108 4.27 -1.09 -17.21
CA TYR A 108 5.12 -0.91 -16.04
C TYR A 108 4.96 -2.12 -15.15
N THR A 109 6.05 -2.66 -14.62
CA THR A 109 6.02 -3.79 -13.69
C THR A 109 6.68 -3.37 -12.39
N GLN A 110 6.04 -3.69 -11.27
CA GLN A 110 6.60 -3.58 -9.94
C GLN A 110 6.72 -4.99 -9.37
N THR A 111 7.91 -5.35 -8.92
CA THR A 111 8.15 -6.57 -8.14
C THR A 111 8.64 -6.15 -6.77
N SER A 112 8.07 -6.71 -5.72
CA SER A 112 8.51 -6.48 -4.34
C SER A 112 8.73 -7.80 -3.65
N THR A 113 9.87 -7.98 -3.02
CA THR A 113 10.21 -9.16 -2.21
C THR A 113 10.42 -8.74 -0.76
N TYR A 114 10.08 -9.61 0.17
CA TYR A 114 10.17 -9.37 1.61
C TYR A 114 10.54 -10.67 2.33
N GLY A 115 11.46 -10.61 3.28
CA GLY A 115 11.86 -11.75 4.11
C GLY A 115 12.88 -11.31 5.15
N ASP A 116 12.85 -11.90 6.35
CA ASP A 116 13.89 -11.81 7.38
C ASP A 116 14.55 -10.43 7.59
N GLY A 117 13.74 -9.37 7.67
CA GLY A 117 14.22 -8.01 7.88
C GLY A 117 14.61 -7.25 6.60
N GLU A 118 14.70 -7.95 5.48
CA GLU A 118 14.98 -7.43 4.16
C GLU A 118 13.71 -7.16 3.35
N GLY A 119 13.78 -6.18 2.45
CA GLY A 119 12.75 -5.95 1.46
C GLY A 119 13.28 -5.17 0.26
N ASN A 120 13.05 -5.71 -0.93
CA ASN A 120 13.40 -5.06 -2.18
C ASN A 120 12.14 -4.69 -2.97
N THR A 121 12.18 -3.59 -3.71
CA THR A 121 11.14 -3.21 -4.66
C THR A 121 11.79 -2.69 -5.92
N THR A 122 11.50 -3.33 -7.05
CA THR A 122 11.95 -2.92 -8.38
C THR A 122 10.75 -2.45 -9.19
N ILE A 123 10.87 -1.30 -9.84
CA ILE A 123 9.88 -0.80 -10.80
C ILE A 123 10.56 -0.69 -12.16
N THR A 124 10.09 -1.46 -13.13
CA THR A 124 10.54 -1.45 -14.52
C THR A 124 9.52 -0.72 -15.37
N GLY A 125 9.95 0.33 -16.06
CA GLY A 125 9.11 1.06 -17.00
C GLY A 125 9.26 0.59 -18.45
N PRO A 126 8.52 1.20 -19.38
CA PRO A 126 8.68 1.01 -20.81
C PRO A 126 10.12 1.28 -21.23
N GLY A 127 10.67 0.44 -22.11
CA GLY A 127 12.07 0.53 -22.53
C GLY A 127 13.07 -0.02 -21.51
N GLY A 128 12.61 -0.79 -20.52
CA GLY A 128 13.47 -1.60 -19.63
C GLY A 128 14.19 -0.83 -18.53
N ARG A 129 13.94 0.47 -18.37
CA ARG A 129 14.58 1.29 -17.33
C ARG A 129 13.97 0.99 -15.97
N THR A 130 14.81 0.76 -14.98
CA THR A 130 14.42 0.34 -13.64
C THR A 130 14.68 1.41 -12.59
N VAL A 131 13.93 1.37 -11.50
CA VAL A 131 14.24 2.04 -10.23
C VAL A 131 14.12 0.97 -9.15
N THR A 132 15.06 0.93 -8.22
CA THR A 132 15.03 -0.02 -7.11
C THR A 132 15.00 0.69 -5.77
N ARG A 133 14.43 0.00 -4.78
CA ARG A 133 14.53 0.34 -3.37
C ARG A 133 14.80 -0.92 -2.58
N SER A 134 15.97 -1.01 -1.99
CA SER A 134 16.35 -2.07 -1.06
C SER A 134 16.25 -1.54 0.37
N ALA A 135 15.85 -2.38 1.31
CA ALA A 135 15.84 -2.04 2.71
C ALA A 135 16.23 -3.26 3.54
N GLU A 136 17.08 -3.05 4.52
CA GLU A 136 17.54 -4.05 5.46
C GLU A 136 17.27 -3.55 6.87
N ARG A 137 16.85 -4.44 7.75
CA ARG A 137 16.51 -4.11 9.14
C ARG A 137 17.17 -5.08 10.08
N SER A 138 17.86 -4.53 11.05
CA SER A 138 18.33 -5.22 12.24
C SER A 138 17.62 -4.65 13.47
N PRO A 139 17.77 -5.25 14.67
CA PRO A 139 17.21 -4.69 15.90
C PRO A 139 17.63 -3.24 16.17
N ASP A 140 18.87 -2.89 15.80
CA ASP A 140 19.48 -1.61 16.13
C ASP A 140 19.66 -0.70 14.91
N SER A 141 19.31 -1.15 13.71
CA SER A 141 19.47 -0.33 12.51
C SER A 141 18.45 -0.59 11.40
N THR A 142 18.32 0.37 10.51
CA THR A 142 17.62 0.21 9.24
C THR A 142 18.41 0.91 8.16
N GLU A 143 18.81 0.17 7.14
CA GLU A 143 19.41 0.71 5.93
C GLU A 143 18.39 0.70 4.81
N VAL A 144 18.39 1.74 3.98
CA VAL A 144 17.57 1.81 2.78
C VAL A 144 18.41 2.40 1.66
N GLU A 145 18.49 1.68 0.54
CA GLU A 145 19.09 2.16 -0.69
C GLU A 145 18.01 2.43 -1.72
N TRP A 146 18.16 3.52 -2.48
CA TRP A 146 17.36 3.81 -3.66
C TRP A 146 18.29 3.99 -4.86
N THR A 147 17.98 3.30 -5.96
CA THR A 147 18.72 3.43 -7.23
C THR A 147 17.78 3.96 -8.30
N ASP A 148 18.14 5.08 -8.91
CA ASP A 148 17.35 5.69 -9.97
C ASP A 148 17.59 5.03 -11.34
N ARG A 149 16.90 5.55 -12.38
CA ARG A 149 16.98 5.03 -13.75
C ARG A 149 18.33 5.24 -14.43
N GLN A 150 19.20 6.05 -13.83
CA GLN A 150 20.55 6.33 -14.29
C GLN A 150 21.59 5.51 -13.50
N GLY A 151 21.16 4.65 -12.58
CA GLY A 151 22.05 3.87 -11.72
C GLY A 151 22.64 4.68 -10.56
N ARG A 152 22.11 5.87 -10.27
CA ARG A 152 22.60 6.69 -9.14
C ARG A 152 21.93 6.23 -7.86
N THR A 153 22.75 6.02 -6.83
CA THR A 153 22.30 5.52 -5.53
C THR A 153 22.17 6.63 -4.49
N THR A 154 21.18 6.50 -3.63
CA THR A 154 21.06 7.24 -2.38
C THR A 154 20.87 6.23 -1.27
N THR A 155 21.60 6.36 -0.16
CA THR A 155 21.40 5.51 1.01
C THR A 155 20.85 6.32 2.17
N ARG A 156 20.08 5.65 3.02
CA ARG A 156 19.67 6.15 4.32
C ARG A 156 19.89 5.08 5.36
N GLU A 157 20.80 5.34 6.26
CA GLU A 157 21.00 4.53 7.45
C GLU A 157 20.29 5.19 8.63
N THR A 158 19.63 4.40 9.45
CA THR A 158 19.07 4.83 10.73
C THR A 158 19.57 3.89 11.81
N THR A 159 20.25 4.40 12.82
CA THR A 159 20.71 3.63 13.98
C THR A 159 19.84 3.99 15.18
N TYR A 160 19.45 2.99 15.95
CA TYR A 160 18.65 3.11 17.15
C TYR A 160 19.52 2.78 18.36
N GLY A 161 19.41 3.60 19.40
CA GLY A 161 19.96 3.34 20.72
C GLY A 161 18.90 3.63 21.78
N LYS A 162 19.17 3.26 23.02
CA LYS A 162 18.25 3.54 24.14
C LYS A 162 18.07 5.06 24.30
N GLY A 163 16.94 5.57 23.83
CA GLY A 163 16.65 7.02 23.83
C GLY A 163 17.37 7.82 22.73
N ASN A 164 18.16 7.19 21.86
CA ASN A 164 18.85 7.88 20.76
C ASN A 164 18.40 7.33 19.39
N ARG A 165 18.36 8.19 18.39
CA ARG A 165 18.19 7.83 16.99
C ARG A 165 19.07 8.70 16.11
N SER A 166 19.99 8.09 15.37
CA SER A 166 20.76 8.74 14.32
C SER A 166 20.17 8.39 12.95
N THR A 167 20.24 9.30 11.99
CA THR A 167 19.89 9.06 10.60
C THR A 167 20.89 9.76 9.71
N VAL A 168 21.55 9.01 8.83
CA VAL A 168 22.46 9.53 7.81
C VAL A 168 21.84 9.28 6.46
N VAL A 169 21.79 10.31 5.60
CA VAL A 169 21.37 10.18 4.20
C VAL A 169 22.56 10.56 3.33
N THR A 170 23.00 9.64 2.47
CA THR A 170 24.12 9.85 1.55
C THR A 170 23.59 9.84 0.13
N GLY A 171 23.77 10.95 -0.57
CA GLY A 171 23.32 11.10 -1.95
C GLY A 171 24.35 10.61 -2.98
N PRO A 172 23.99 10.65 -4.27
CA PRO A 172 24.93 10.35 -5.36
C PRO A 172 26.13 11.31 -5.29
N GLY A 173 27.34 10.77 -5.26
CA GLY A 173 28.57 11.55 -5.07
C GLY A 173 29.06 11.63 -3.62
N GLY A 174 28.51 10.82 -2.71
CA GLY A 174 29.08 10.57 -1.38
C GLY A 174 28.84 11.67 -0.36
N ARG A 175 28.02 12.70 -0.68
CA ARG A 175 27.70 13.78 0.25
C ARG A 175 26.56 13.38 1.18
N SER A 176 26.76 13.59 2.47
CA SER A 176 25.81 13.15 3.49
C SER A 176 25.19 14.28 4.28
N THR A 177 23.98 14.06 4.75
CA THR A 177 23.33 14.85 5.81
C THR A 177 23.02 13.94 6.98
N MET A 178 23.19 14.43 8.20
CA MET A 178 22.97 13.66 9.42
C MET A 178 21.88 14.32 10.26
N ARG A 179 21.10 13.50 10.95
CA ARG A 179 20.16 13.93 11.98
C ARG A 179 20.30 13.05 13.21
N VAL A 180 20.51 13.64 14.37
CA VAL A 180 20.56 12.94 15.65
C VAL A 180 19.39 13.38 16.51
N VAL A 181 18.74 12.44 17.19
CA VAL A 181 17.67 12.71 18.14
C VAL A 181 17.99 12.02 19.45
N GLU A 182 18.20 12.81 20.49
CA GLU A 182 18.41 12.33 21.84
C GLU A 182 17.20 12.67 22.69
N ARG A 183 16.65 11.66 23.35
CA ARG A 183 15.51 11.77 24.25
C ARG A 183 15.97 11.40 25.65
N GLN A 184 15.77 12.33 26.57
CA GLN A 184 15.92 12.10 27.99
C GLN A 184 14.56 12.34 28.69
N PRO A 185 14.36 11.86 29.92
CA PRO A 185 13.18 12.24 30.70
C PRO A 185 13.05 13.77 30.76
N GLY A 186 11.90 14.30 30.33
CA GLY A 186 11.64 15.75 30.35
C GLY A 186 12.28 16.58 29.22
N SER A 187 13.07 15.99 28.31
CA SER A 187 13.70 16.75 27.23
C SER A 187 13.89 15.97 25.92
N THR A 188 14.04 16.71 24.82
CA THR A 188 14.46 16.17 23.53
C THR A 188 15.39 17.17 22.85
N GLN A 189 16.56 16.68 22.43
CA GLN A 189 17.52 17.39 21.60
C GLN A 189 17.51 16.79 20.20
N ILE A 190 17.49 17.66 19.20
CA ILE A 190 17.58 17.26 17.79
C ILE A 190 18.69 18.07 17.16
N GLU A 191 19.59 17.39 16.46
CA GLU A 191 20.66 18.01 15.69
C GLU A 191 20.54 17.63 14.22
N TRP A 192 20.82 18.57 13.34
CA TRP A 192 20.87 18.37 11.89
C TRP A 192 22.18 18.91 11.34
N THR A 193 22.95 18.05 10.69
CA THR A 193 24.19 18.43 10.00
C THR A 193 23.96 18.36 8.50
N GLY A 194 24.08 19.50 7.83
CA GLY A 194 23.98 19.59 6.37
C GLY A 194 25.26 19.14 5.66
N GLN A 195 25.19 19.03 4.32
CA GLN A 195 26.35 18.60 3.49
C GLN A 195 27.59 19.49 3.61
N GLY A 196 27.42 20.75 4.06
CA GLY A 196 28.53 21.68 4.30
C GLY A 196 29.11 21.61 5.72
N GLY A 197 28.77 20.59 6.51
CA GLY A 197 29.24 20.40 7.88
C GLY A 197 28.59 21.34 8.92
N ARG A 198 27.67 22.21 8.51
CA ARG A 198 26.94 23.10 9.43
C ARG A 198 25.89 22.34 10.21
N THR A 199 25.93 22.48 11.53
CA THR A 199 24.99 21.86 12.47
C THR A 199 23.97 22.88 12.97
N HIS A 200 22.70 22.50 12.94
CA HIS A 200 21.61 23.20 13.60
C HIS A 200 21.07 22.33 14.72
N SER A 201 20.72 22.92 15.87
CA SER A 201 20.13 22.19 16.99
C SER A 201 18.79 22.79 17.41
N ARG A 202 17.89 21.93 17.89
CA ARG A 202 16.63 22.30 18.55
C ARG A 202 16.48 21.52 19.83
N ASN A 203 16.32 22.24 20.93
CA ASN A 203 16.02 21.69 22.24
C ASN A 203 14.56 21.94 22.60
N SER A 204 13.93 20.97 23.24
CA SER A 204 12.58 21.11 23.78
C SER A 204 12.54 20.45 25.15
N THR A 205 12.09 21.19 26.15
CA THR A 205 11.91 20.73 27.53
C THR A 205 10.42 20.80 27.88
N TRP A 206 9.96 19.84 28.67
CA TRP A 206 8.58 19.79 29.15
C TRP A 206 8.61 19.46 30.65
N GLY A 207 7.95 20.26 31.47
CA GLY A 207 7.87 20.05 32.92
C GLY A 207 6.89 18.92 33.27
N GLY A 208 7.25 18.09 34.26
CA GLY A 208 6.29 17.23 34.95
C GLY A 208 5.31 18.08 35.75
N PHE A 209 4.04 17.70 35.72
CA PHE A 209 3.00 18.22 36.62
C PHE A 209 3.24 17.72 38.04
#